data_AF-A0A3S1YUX9-F1
#
_entry.id   AF-A0A3S1YUX9-F1
#
_cell.length_a   1.000
_cell.length_b   1.000
_cell.length_c   1.000
_cell.angle_alpha   90.00
_cell.angle_beta   90.00
_cell.angle_gamma   90.00
#
_symmetry.space_group_name_H-M   'P 1'
#
loop_
_entity.id
_entity.type
_entity.pdbx_description
1 polymer ?
#
loop_
_entity_poly.entity_id
_entity_poly.type
_entity_poly.pdbx_seq_one_letter_code
_entity_poly.pdbx_strand_id
1 'polypeptide(L)'
;MDQKAARLLMKRAIEVAQFSEKEDDRLHPKVGAVLADEQGNEIMYAYRGQDGSGGHAEFTLLQNADKAGISLSDKTLFVTLEPCSRRSLSKTPCAVRVARSGIGTVYIGTLDPNPQIIGRGVNFLVESGVTVEHFPADLRTEIANLNVTFQGQHAYLVDPIVTDTDDEVAGRQRAGILATTLEIIASAKGEVRMFAGDASWLRDLFVGLLEAKLNGVDIRMIAQKPLEDSLYQRLAAIGIEVCAQTEDFGLRATMAMSGATAKQLVVIEPQPARHAQLFSAPHDGAVLGTFVRAFDVVWDESRARTASSPELRDVSIRDVAAALNSGVAQYQSAKIEIEQVNIGDLHFLTNDVEILKLRRVASTNRIMKSLGRNAPLRIVGTPWAFFPPIVERDSSGRMVLVDGVHRVYDAVQSGHTEIDSIVVDRVDAKLPATPVPVFMANILPRKRDRKDRYADYDESAFRPIRQALERGGWTASDPG
;
A
#
# COMPACT_ATOMS: atom_id res chain seq x y z
N MET A 1 6.70 -27.78 -18.32
CA MET A 1 7.76 -26.85 -18.75
C MET A 1 8.85 -26.73 -17.68
N ASP A 2 10.13 -26.78 -18.07
CA ASP A 2 11.25 -26.56 -17.14
C ASP A 2 11.54 -25.06 -16.91
N GLN A 3 12.30 -24.73 -15.85
CA GLN A 3 12.60 -23.34 -15.49
C GLN A 3 13.43 -22.60 -16.54
N LYS A 4 14.26 -23.31 -17.33
CA LYS A 4 15.11 -22.69 -18.35
C LYS A 4 14.26 -22.25 -19.55
N ALA A 5 13.34 -23.10 -20.00
CA ALA A 5 12.38 -22.79 -21.05
C ALA A 5 11.45 -21.64 -20.64
N ALA A 6 10.91 -21.67 -19.41
CA ALA A 6 10.09 -20.58 -18.88
C ALA A 6 10.87 -19.24 -18.87
N ARG A 7 12.13 -19.24 -18.45
CA ARG A 7 12.98 -18.03 -18.47
C ARG A 7 13.25 -17.50 -19.87
N LEU A 8 13.39 -18.36 -20.88
CA LEU A 8 13.53 -17.92 -22.28
C LEU A 8 12.25 -17.23 -22.78
N LEU A 9 11.09 -17.77 -22.44
CA LEU A 9 9.79 -17.18 -22.79
C LEU A 9 9.53 -15.86 -22.06
N MET A 10 9.98 -15.72 -20.81
CA MET A 10 9.96 -14.45 -20.08
C MET A 10 10.79 -13.38 -20.78
N LYS A 11 12.04 -13.70 -21.16
CA LYS A 11 12.90 -12.79 -21.94
C LYS A 11 12.26 -12.42 -23.27
N ARG A 12 11.66 -13.41 -23.92
CA ARG A 12 10.96 -13.21 -25.18
C ARG A 12 9.76 -12.28 -25.03
N ALA A 13 9.00 -12.36 -23.94
CA ALA A 13 7.93 -11.40 -23.66
C ALA A 13 8.46 -9.97 -23.49
N ILE A 14 9.66 -9.79 -22.90
CA ILE A 14 10.32 -8.49 -22.79
C ILE A 14 10.75 -7.96 -24.15
N GLU A 15 11.36 -8.79 -25.00
CA GLU A 15 11.67 -8.42 -26.39
C GLU A 15 10.43 -7.97 -27.14
N VAL A 16 9.34 -8.74 -27.02
CA VAL A 16 8.05 -8.43 -27.65
C VAL A 16 7.48 -7.11 -27.13
N ALA A 17 7.62 -6.80 -25.83
CA ALA A 17 7.17 -5.54 -25.26
C ALA A 17 7.83 -4.32 -25.91
N GLN A 18 9.07 -4.44 -26.41
CA GLN A 18 9.79 -3.35 -27.06
C GLN A 18 9.13 -2.89 -28.37
N PHE A 19 8.34 -3.77 -29.01
CA PHE A 19 7.57 -3.44 -30.22
C PHE A 19 6.31 -2.61 -29.95
N SER A 20 5.97 -2.35 -28.68
CA SER A 20 4.76 -1.59 -28.32
C SER A 20 4.70 -0.23 -29.03
N GLU A 21 3.56 0.04 -29.66
CA GLU A 21 3.34 1.24 -30.47
C GLU A 21 2.56 2.30 -29.67
N LYS A 22 2.86 3.57 -29.93
CA LYS A 22 2.12 4.70 -29.35
C LYS A 22 0.79 4.85 -30.09
N GLU A 23 -0.30 4.92 -29.33
CA GLU A 23 -1.64 5.17 -29.86
C GLU A 23 -2.02 6.66 -29.85
N ASP A 24 -1.45 7.43 -28.92
CA ASP A 24 -1.68 8.85 -28.72
C ASP A 24 -0.52 9.50 -27.96
N ASP A 25 -0.67 10.78 -27.59
CA ASP A 25 0.35 11.55 -26.86
C ASP A 25 0.46 11.19 -25.37
N ARG A 26 -0.41 10.33 -24.83
CA ARG A 26 -0.32 9.88 -23.44
C ARG A 26 0.78 8.84 -23.28
N LEU A 27 1.31 8.74 -22.06
CA LEU A 27 2.30 7.73 -21.73
C LEU A 27 1.60 6.41 -21.40
N HIS A 28 1.84 5.44 -22.27
CA HIS A 28 1.33 4.08 -22.13
C HIS A 28 2.46 3.11 -21.80
N PRO A 29 2.18 2.02 -21.07
CA PRO A 29 3.21 1.03 -20.78
C PRO A 29 3.55 0.25 -22.05
N LYS A 30 4.82 -0.10 -22.20
CA LYS A 30 5.27 -1.14 -23.11
C LYS A 30 4.93 -2.50 -22.52
N VAL A 31 4.07 -3.25 -23.21
CA VAL A 31 3.56 -4.54 -22.75
C VAL A 31 3.69 -5.58 -23.86
N GLY A 32 4.30 -6.71 -23.54
CA GLY A 32 4.40 -7.89 -24.39
C GLY A 32 3.72 -9.09 -23.74
N ALA A 33 3.10 -9.92 -24.57
CA ALA A 33 2.45 -11.16 -24.18
C ALA A 33 2.91 -12.29 -25.10
N VAL A 34 3.25 -13.44 -24.53
CA VAL A 34 3.69 -14.66 -25.25
C VAL A 34 2.87 -15.83 -24.75
N LEU A 35 2.31 -16.61 -25.67
CA LEU A 35 1.61 -17.86 -25.37
C LEU A 35 2.53 -19.03 -25.68
N ALA A 36 2.60 -19.98 -24.77
CA ALA A 36 3.40 -21.19 -24.93
C ALA A 36 2.60 -22.46 -24.65
N ASP A 37 3.05 -23.56 -25.26
CA ASP A 37 2.61 -24.91 -24.91
C ASP A 37 3.26 -25.42 -23.61
N GLU A 38 2.85 -26.60 -23.15
CA GLU A 38 3.38 -27.22 -21.93
C GLU A 38 4.86 -27.64 -22.04
N GLN A 39 5.33 -27.84 -23.27
CA GLN A 39 6.70 -28.19 -23.61
C GLN A 39 7.62 -26.96 -23.58
N GLY A 40 7.06 -25.75 -23.58
CA GLY A 40 7.79 -24.49 -23.53
C GLY A 40 8.12 -23.91 -24.90
N ASN A 41 7.39 -24.29 -25.95
CA ASN A 41 7.51 -23.67 -27.26
C ASN A 41 6.59 -22.45 -27.37
N GLU A 42 7.09 -21.36 -27.93
CA GLU A 42 6.27 -20.21 -28.29
C GLU A 42 5.28 -20.59 -29.41
N ILE A 43 3.99 -20.40 -29.15
CA ILE A 43 2.93 -20.58 -30.13
C ILE A 43 2.66 -19.26 -30.86
N MET A 44 2.59 -18.17 -30.09
CA MET A 44 2.32 -16.84 -30.60
C MET A 44 2.72 -15.77 -29.60
N TYR A 45 2.82 -14.53 -30.09
CA TYR A 45 3.03 -13.36 -29.26
C TYR A 45 2.14 -12.20 -29.70
N ALA A 46 1.97 -11.25 -28.81
CA ALA A 46 1.40 -9.95 -29.13
C ALA A 46 2.00 -8.84 -28.28
N TYR A 47 1.87 -7.60 -28.74
CA TYR A 47 2.31 -6.41 -28.01
C TYR A 47 1.24 -5.31 -28.02
N ARG A 48 1.37 -4.36 -27.10
CA ARG A 48 0.43 -3.25 -26.98
C ARG A 48 0.44 -2.40 -28.26
N GLY A 49 -0.74 -2.14 -28.81
CA GLY A 49 -0.91 -1.32 -30.02
C GLY A 49 -0.69 -2.06 -31.35
N GLN A 50 -0.38 -3.37 -31.34
CA GLN A 50 -0.10 -4.15 -32.55
C GLN A 50 -1.21 -4.13 -33.62
N ASP A 51 -2.46 -3.92 -33.22
CA ASP A 51 -3.61 -3.86 -34.14
C ASP A 51 -3.89 -2.43 -34.67
N GLY A 52 -3.02 -1.47 -34.36
CA GLY A 52 -3.18 -0.06 -34.70
C GLY A 52 -4.28 0.68 -33.92
N SER A 53 -5.01 -0.01 -33.03
CA SER A 53 -6.14 0.54 -32.28
C SER A 53 -5.81 0.87 -30.81
N GLY A 54 -4.57 0.60 -30.40
CA GLY A 54 -4.17 0.70 -28.99
C GLY A 54 -4.62 -0.50 -28.14
N GLY A 55 -4.85 -1.66 -28.76
CA GLY A 55 -5.18 -2.90 -28.04
C GLY A 55 -4.12 -3.27 -27.00
N HIS A 56 -4.55 -3.83 -25.86
CA HIS A 56 -3.61 -4.40 -24.88
C HIS A 56 -3.02 -5.70 -25.45
N ALA A 57 -1.78 -6.04 -25.09
CA ALA A 57 -1.09 -7.21 -25.61
C ALA A 57 -1.91 -8.50 -25.40
N GLU A 58 -2.46 -8.70 -24.19
CA GLU A 58 -3.25 -9.88 -23.86
C GLU A 58 -4.55 -9.94 -24.66
N PHE A 59 -5.21 -8.79 -24.86
CA PHE A 59 -6.41 -8.72 -25.68
C PHE A 59 -6.12 -9.13 -27.13
N THR A 60 -5.07 -8.56 -27.73
CA THR A 60 -4.67 -8.85 -29.10
C THR A 60 -4.25 -10.31 -29.25
N LEU A 61 -3.50 -10.85 -28.29
CA LEU A 61 -3.10 -12.25 -28.26
C LEU A 61 -4.31 -13.18 -28.26
N LEU A 62 -5.27 -12.96 -27.36
CA LEU A 62 -6.47 -13.80 -27.26
C LEU A 62 -7.34 -13.71 -28.52
N GLN A 63 -7.48 -12.52 -29.12
CA GLN A 63 -8.18 -12.39 -30.39
C GLN A 63 -7.48 -13.12 -31.55
N ASN A 64 -6.16 -13.05 -31.60
CA ASN A 64 -5.39 -13.74 -32.62
C ASN A 64 -5.46 -15.26 -32.44
N ALA A 65 -5.47 -15.76 -31.19
CA ALA A 65 -5.64 -17.18 -30.90
C ALA A 65 -7.02 -17.69 -31.35
N ASP A 66 -8.08 -16.94 -31.04
CA ASP A 66 -9.45 -17.24 -31.46
C ASP A 66 -9.58 -17.31 -33.00
N LYS A 67 -9.05 -16.30 -33.70
CA LYS A 67 -9.01 -16.28 -35.18
C LYS A 67 -8.24 -17.45 -35.78
N ALA A 68 -7.18 -17.90 -35.11
CA ALA A 68 -6.35 -19.02 -35.54
C ALA A 68 -6.93 -20.39 -35.13
N GLY A 69 -8.05 -20.43 -34.40
CA GLY A 69 -8.63 -21.66 -33.87
C GLY A 69 -7.75 -22.36 -32.85
N ILE A 70 -6.89 -21.62 -32.15
CA ILE A 70 -5.97 -22.15 -31.14
C ILE A 70 -6.68 -22.25 -29.80
N SER A 71 -6.81 -23.48 -29.29
CA SER A 71 -7.28 -23.69 -27.92
C SER A 71 -6.24 -23.17 -26.92
N LEU A 72 -6.73 -22.38 -25.97
CA LEU A 72 -5.94 -21.80 -24.89
C LEU A 72 -5.93 -22.67 -23.63
N SER A 73 -6.73 -23.74 -23.61
CA SER A 73 -6.64 -24.79 -22.59
C SER A 73 -5.22 -25.36 -22.57
N ASP A 74 -4.71 -25.57 -21.35
CA ASP A 74 -3.39 -26.14 -21.09
C ASP A 74 -2.23 -25.31 -21.67
N LYS A 75 -2.46 -24.01 -21.89
CA LYS A 75 -1.42 -23.06 -22.32
C LYS A 75 -0.94 -22.20 -21.17
N THR A 76 0.29 -21.74 -21.31
CA THR A 76 0.90 -20.80 -20.39
C THR A 76 1.02 -19.44 -21.05
N LEU A 77 0.55 -18.39 -20.36
CA LEU A 77 0.70 -17.01 -20.79
C LEU A 77 1.85 -16.35 -20.05
N PHE A 78 2.76 -15.71 -20.77
CA PHE A 78 3.80 -14.86 -20.21
C PHE A 78 3.48 -13.42 -20.58
N VAL A 79 3.30 -12.55 -19.60
CA VAL A 79 2.96 -11.14 -19.82
C VAL A 79 3.88 -10.23 -19.02
N THR A 80 4.39 -9.16 -19.62
CA THR A 80 5.38 -8.29 -18.96
C THR A 80 4.77 -7.37 -17.90
N LEU A 81 3.48 -7.07 -17.97
CA LEU A 81 2.76 -6.25 -16.99
C LEU A 81 1.51 -7.00 -16.51
N GLU A 82 1.11 -6.78 -15.26
CA GLU A 82 -0.13 -7.34 -14.71
C GLU A 82 -1.34 -7.08 -15.64
N PRO A 83 -2.11 -8.13 -15.98
CA PRO A 83 -3.32 -7.96 -16.76
C PRO A 83 -4.32 -7.03 -16.10
N CYS A 84 -4.80 -6.02 -16.84
CA CYS A 84 -5.67 -5.02 -16.25
C CYS A 84 -6.96 -5.62 -15.66
N SER A 85 -7.34 -5.10 -14.50
CA SER A 85 -8.57 -5.44 -13.77
C SER A 85 -9.72 -4.46 -14.02
N ARG A 86 -9.43 -3.30 -14.63
CA ARG A 86 -10.39 -2.25 -14.97
C ARG A 86 -10.13 -1.71 -16.38
N ARG A 87 -11.20 -1.39 -17.12
CA ARG A 87 -11.17 -0.68 -18.43
C ARG A 87 -12.37 0.26 -18.54
N SER A 88 -12.48 0.99 -19.66
CA SER A 88 -13.69 1.78 -19.99
C SER A 88 -14.94 0.91 -19.97
N LEU A 89 -16.11 1.48 -19.65
CA LEU A 89 -17.40 0.78 -19.51
C LEU A 89 -17.73 -0.22 -20.63
N SER A 90 -17.31 0.07 -21.86
CA SER A 90 -17.54 -0.77 -23.05
C SER A 90 -16.51 -1.89 -23.25
N LYS A 91 -15.48 -2.02 -22.42
CA LYS A 91 -14.36 -2.96 -22.62
C LYS A 91 -14.21 -3.92 -21.44
N THR A 92 -14.19 -5.22 -21.72
CA THR A 92 -13.86 -6.26 -20.71
C THR A 92 -12.37 -6.20 -20.32
N PRO A 93 -12.03 -6.20 -19.02
CA PRO A 93 -10.64 -6.26 -18.52
C PRO A 93 -9.86 -7.48 -18.99
N CYS A 94 -8.54 -7.35 -19.11
CA CYS A 94 -7.66 -8.44 -19.57
C CYS A 94 -7.66 -9.63 -18.60
N ALA A 95 -7.61 -9.38 -17.29
CA ALA A 95 -7.67 -10.45 -16.29
C ALA A 95 -8.93 -11.31 -16.43
N VAL A 96 -10.09 -10.68 -16.69
CA VAL A 96 -11.36 -11.37 -16.95
C VAL A 96 -11.30 -12.20 -18.24
N ARG A 97 -10.66 -11.67 -19.30
CA ARG A 97 -10.52 -12.39 -20.57
C ARG A 97 -9.64 -13.63 -20.42
N VAL A 98 -8.51 -13.50 -19.73
CA VAL A 98 -7.57 -14.60 -19.47
C VAL A 98 -8.22 -15.68 -18.61
N ALA A 99 -8.91 -15.30 -17.53
CA ALA A 99 -9.63 -16.27 -16.69
C ALA A 99 -10.70 -17.05 -17.49
N ARG A 100 -11.41 -16.36 -18.39
CA ARG A 100 -12.45 -16.98 -19.23
C ARG A 100 -11.89 -17.78 -20.41
N SER A 101 -10.62 -17.61 -20.76
CA SER A 101 -10.05 -18.27 -21.94
C SER A 101 -9.59 -19.70 -21.70
N GLY A 102 -9.58 -20.16 -20.44
CA GLY A 102 -9.13 -21.51 -20.08
C GLY A 102 -7.61 -21.65 -19.92
N ILE A 103 -6.86 -20.53 -19.88
CA ILE A 103 -5.42 -20.53 -19.60
C ILE A 103 -5.20 -20.99 -18.16
N GLY A 104 -4.40 -22.05 -17.97
CA GLY A 104 -4.16 -22.65 -16.65
C GLY A 104 -3.06 -21.94 -15.85
N THR A 105 -2.08 -21.36 -16.52
CA THR A 105 -0.91 -20.73 -15.88
C THR A 105 -0.56 -19.39 -16.53
N VAL A 106 -0.30 -18.38 -15.71
CA VAL A 106 0.12 -17.04 -16.15
C VAL A 106 1.38 -16.62 -15.40
N TYR A 107 2.45 -16.33 -16.14
CA TYR A 107 3.64 -15.67 -15.62
C TYR A 107 3.53 -14.15 -15.82
N ILE A 108 3.69 -13.39 -14.75
CA ILE A 108 3.57 -11.93 -14.75
C ILE A 108 4.93 -11.29 -14.45
N GLY A 109 5.34 -10.38 -15.32
CA GLY A 109 6.54 -9.57 -15.20
C GLY A 109 6.50 -8.64 -13.99
N THR A 110 6.01 -7.43 -14.17
CA THR A 110 5.80 -6.48 -13.08
C THR A 110 4.33 -6.33 -12.76
N LEU A 111 4.01 -6.00 -11.50
CA LEU A 111 2.66 -5.54 -11.17
C LEU A 111 2.39 -4.19 -11.86
N ASP A 112 1.12 -3.87 -12.08
CA ASP A 112 0.77 -2.58 -12.65
C ASP A 112 1.13 -1.48 -11.64
N PRO A 113 1.93 -0.45 -12.00
CA PRO A 113 2.24 0.63 -11.09
C PRO A 113 1.00 1.44 -10.71
N ASN A 114 -0.08 1.39 -11.52
CA ASN A 114 -1.34 2.05 -11.25
C ASN A 114 -2.02 1.39 -10.04
N PRO A 115 -2.16 2.12 -8.91
CA PRO A 115 -2.81 1.57 -7.74
C PRO A 115 -4.28 1.16 -7.92
N GLN A 116 -4.95 1.65 -8.97
CA GLN A 116 -6.26 1.18 -9.40
C GLN A 116 -6.23 -0.30 -9.81
N ILE A 117 -5.13 -0.74 -10.39
CA ILE A 117 -4.98 -2.07 -11.00
C ILE A 117 -4.11 -2.97 -10.12
N ILE A 118 -3.09 -2.43 -9.43
CA ILE A 118 -2.03 -3.18 -8.77
C ILE A 118 -2.56 -4.32 -7.90
N GLY A 119 -2.12 -5.54 -8.22
CA GLY A 119 -2.48 -6.78 -7.55
C GLY A 119 -3.93 -7.24 -7.76
N ARG A 120 -4.82 -6.45 -8.34
CA ARG A 120 -6.23 -6.83 -8.54
C ARG A 120 -6.40 -7.79 -9.71
N GLY A 121 -5.63 -7.61 -10.78
CA GLY A 121 -5.62 -8.53 -11.92
C GLY A 121 -5.07 -9.89 -11.50
N VAL A 122 -3.97 -9.88 -10.74
CA VAL A 122 -3.39 -11.08 -10.10
C VAL A 122 -4.41 -11.80 -9.23
N ASN A 123 -5.02 -11.07 -8.28
CA ASN A 123 -5.98 -11.67 -7.35
C ASN A 123 -7.18 -12.26 -8.08
N PHE A 124 -7.72 -11.57 -9.08
CA PHE A 124 -8.84 -12.08 -9.87
C PHE A 124 -8.48 -13.39 -10.60
N LEU A 125 -7.28 -13.48 -11.17
CA LEU A 125 -6.81 -14.70 -11.83
C LEU A 125 -6.71 -15.88 -10.84
N VAL A 126 -6.10 -15.65 -9.68
CA VAL A 126 -5.97 -16.66 -8.62
C VAL A 126 -7.34 -17.10 -8.09
N GLU A 127 -8.24 -16.16 -7.79
CA GLU A 127 -9.61 -16.45 -7.34
C GLU A 127 -10.42 -17.20 -8.43
N SER A 128 -10.05 -17.06 -9.71
CA SER A 128 -10.63 -17.79 -10.84
C SER A 128 -9.97 -19.15 -11.11
N GLY A 129 -9.04 -19.59 -10.25
CA GLY A 129 -8.36 -20.89 -10.37
C GLY A 129 -7.17 -20.92 -11.35
N VAL A 130 -6.70 -19.76 -11.82
CA VAL A 130 -5.51 -19.66 -12.66
C VAL A 130 -4.26 -19.66 -11.78
N THR A 131 -3.27 -20.49 -12.13
CA THR A 131 -1.97 -20.48 -11.45
C THR A 131 -1.20 -19.23 -11.88
N VAL A 132 -0.83 -18.38 -10.93
CA VAL A 132 -0.06 -17.16 -11.21
C VAL A 132 1.35 -17.30 -10.66
N GLU A 133 2.32 -17.08 -11.53
CA GLU A 133 3.75 -17.08 -11.24
C GLU A 133 4.35 -15.72 -11.63
N HIS A 134 5.53 -15.39 -11.09
CA HIS A 134 6.19 -14.12 -11.38
C HIS A 134 7.53 -14.29 -12.09
N PHE A 135 7.91 -13.28 -12.87
CA PHE A 135 9.24 -13.23 -13.47
C PHE A 135 10.29 -13.05 -12.37
N PRO A 136 11.52 -13.59 -12.55
CA PRO A 136 12.61 -13.39 -11.62
C PRO A 136 13.02 -11.92 -11.53
N ALA A 137 13.59 -11.52 -10.39
CA ALA A 137 13.84 -10.12 -10.04
C ALA A 137 14.65 -9.35 -11.10
N ASP A 138 15.66 -9.98 -11.69
CA ASP A 138 16.50 -9.38 -12.73
C ASP A 138 15.69 -8.99 -13.98
N LEU A 139 14.78 -9.86 -14.43
CA LEU A 139 13.90 -9.59 -15.57
C LEU A 139 12.81 -8.57 -15.22
N ARG A 140 12.35 -8.52 -13.97
CA ARG A 140 11.43 -7.47 -13.51
C ARG A 140 12.07 -6.09 -13.51
N THR A 141 13.34 -5.99 -13.11
CA THR A 141 14.12 -4.75 -13.20
C THR A 141 14.26 -4.28 -14.65
N GLU A 142 14.49 -5.20 -15.59
CA GLU A 142 14.54 -4.89 -17.02
C GLU A 142 13.20 -4.31 -17.53
N ILE A 143 12.08 -4.92 -17.15
CA ILE A 143 10.74 -4.42 -17.47
C ILE A 143 10.47 -3.05 -16.83
N ALA A 144 10.91 -2.85 -15.59
CA ALA A 144 10.77 -1.57 -14.90
C ALA A 144 11.55 -0.46 -15.61
N ASN A 145 12.79 -0.73 -16.01
CA ASN A 145 13.59 0.19 -16.81
C ASN A 145 12.95 0.50 -18.16
N LEU A 146 12.34 -0.50 -18.81
CA LEU A 146 11.61 -0.32 -20.07
C LEU A 146 10.40 0.62 -19.91
N ASN A 147 9.81 0.67 -18.72
CA ASN A 147 8.58 1.41 -18.39
C ASN A 147 8.79 2.56 -17.39
N VAL A 148 10.03 3.02 -17.19
CA VAL A 148 10.39 3.98 -16.13
C VAL A 148 9.55 5.26 -16.16
N THR A 149 9.25 5.79 -17.35
CA THR A 149 8.44 7.01 -17.51
C THR A 149 6.96 6.77 -17.17
N PHE A 150 6.42 5.61 -17.56
CA PHE A 150 5.05 5.21 -17.24
C PHE A 150 4.88 4.96 -15.73
N GLN A 151 5.84 4.25 -15.12
CA GLN A 151 5.86 3.96 -13.68
C GLN A 151 5.96 5.24 -12.84
N GLY A 152 6.82 6.19 -13.24
CA GLY A 152 6.96 7.47 -12.56
C GLY A 152 5.68 8.32 -12.55
N GLN A 153 4.81 8.18 -13.57
CA GLN A 153 3.52 8.90 -13.62
C GLN A 153 2.42 8.25 -12.78
N HIS A 154 2.44 6.92 -12.64
CA HIS A 154 1.35 6.18 -12.01
C HIS A 154 1.56 5.91 -10.52
N ALA A 155 2.63 6.42 -9.92
CA ALA A 155 2.93 6.28 -8.49
C ALA A 155 1.89 6.91 -7.53
N TYR A 156 0.77 7.48 -8.02
CA TYR A 156 -0.13 8.32 -7.23
C TYR A 156 -1.67 8.20 -7.52
N LEU A 157 -2.23 7.08 -8.01
CA LEU A 157 -3.67 6.99 -8.39
C LEU A 157 -4.43 5.69 -7.96
N VAL A 158 -5.35 5.74 -6.99
CA VAL A 158 -6.24 4.64 -6.48
C VAL A 158 -7.65 4.74 -7.01
N ASP A 159 -8.24 3.56 -7.06
CA ASP A 159 -9.59 3.23 -7.44
C ASP A 159 -10.61 3.50 -6.32
N PRO A 160 -11.79 4.05 -6.64
CA PRO A 160 -12.99 3.84 -5.84
C PRO A 160 -13.51 2.40 -5.99
N ILE A 161 -14.02 1.80 -4.91
CA ILE A 161 -14.71 0.50 -4.94
C ILE A 161 -16.22 0.71 -4.93
N VAL A 162 -16.90 0.14 -5.93
CA VAL A 162 -18.33 -0.21 -5.92
C VAL A 162 -18.40 -1.73 -6.05
N THR A 163 -18.95 -2.44 -5.05
CA THR A 163 -19.73 -3.68 -5.24
C THR A 163 -20.42 -4.11 -3.94
N ASP A 164 -21.63 -4.66 -4.13
CA ASP A 164 -22.61 -5.19 -3.18
C ASP A 164 -22.24 -6.63 -2.75
N THR A 165 -22.70 -7.07 -1.56
CA THR A 165 -22.60 -8.40 -0.88
C THR A 165 -21.58 -8.64 0.27
N ASP A 166 -22.13 -9.13 1.39
CA ASP A 166 -21.66 -9.92 2.56
C ASP A 166 -20.36 -9.64 3.37
N ASP A 167 -20.42 -9.99 4.67
CA ASP A 167 -19.58 -9.50 5.79
C ASP A 167 -18.04 -9.70 5.69
N GLU A 168 -17.51 -10.62 4.88
CA GLU A 168 -16.05 -10.69 4.61
C GLU A 168 -15.56 -9.51 3.75
N VAL A 169 -16.46 -8.89 2.99
CA VAL A 169 -16.20 -7.74 2.12
C VAL A 169 -15.98 -6.46 2.92
N ALA A 170 -16.56 -6.34 4.12
CA ALA A 170 -16.44 -5.15 4.98
C ALA A 170 -14.97 -4.84 5.34
N GLY A 171 -14.15 -5.86 5.57
CA GLY A 171 -12.71 -5.72 5.86
C GLY A 171 -11.90 -5.25 4.64
N ARG A 172 -12.21 -5.79 3.44
CA ARG A 172 -11.60 -5.38 2.16
C ARG A 172 -12.01 -3.95 1.79
N GLN A 173 -13.29 -3.60 1.98
CA GLN A 173 -13.85 -2.27 1.75
C GLN A 173 -13.20 -1.21 2.63
N ARG A 174 -13.08 -1.45 3.94
CA ARG A 174 -12.44 -0.48 4.86
C ARG A 174 -11.00 -0.15 4.44
N ALA A 175 -10.20 -1.15 4.06
CA ALA A 175 -8.82 -0.93 3.62
C ALA A 175 -8.76 -0.12 2.31
N GLY A 176 -9.66 -0.41 1.36
CA GLY A 176 -9.80 0.36 0.12
C GLY A 176 -10.19 1.81 0.37
N ILE A 177 -11.21 2.04 1.21
CA ILE A 177 -11.67 3.39 1.59
C ILE A 177 -10.55 4.21 2.24
N LEU A 178 -9.81 3.61 3.17
CA LEU A 178 -8.68 4.27 3.82
C LEU A 178 -7.57 4.58 2.82
N ALA A 179 -7.30 3.67 1.88
CA ALA A 179 -6.32 3.90 0.82
C ALA A 179 -6.73 5.06 -0.09
N THR A 180 -7.98 5.09 -0.58
CA THR A 180 -8.52 6.22 -1.38
C THR A 180 -8.46 7.54 -0.60
N THR A 181 -8.79 7.50 0.69
CA THR A 181 -8.74 8.69 1.54
C THR A 181 -7.32 9.24 1.69
N LEU A 182 -6.32 8.37 1.88
CA LEU A 182 -4.90 8.78 1.92
C LEU A 182 -4.47 9.51 0.64
N GLU A 183 -5.00 9.13 -0.51
CA GLU A 183 -4.62 9.77 -1.76
C GLU A 183 -5.26 11.11 -2.00
N ILE A 184 -6.53 11.26 -1.63
CA ILE A 184 -7.19 12.57 -1.64
C ILE A 184 -6.41 13.52 -0.73
N ILE A 185 -5.97 13.04 0.44
CA ILE A 185 -5.11 13.82 1.33
C ILE A 185 -3.77 14.16 0.63
N ALA A 186 -3.14 13.19 -0.04
CA ALA A 186 -1.86 13.39 -0.72
C ALA A 186 -1.94 14.28 -1.98
N SER A 187 -3.10 14.36 -2.64
CA SER A 187 -3.30 15.15 -3.86
C SER A 187 -3.71 16.61 -3.58
N ALA A 188 -4.13 16.91 -2.35
CA ALA A 188 -4.57 18.23 -1.95
C ALA A 188 -3.47 19.30 -2.10
N LYS A 189 -3.88 20.48 -2.57
CA LYS A 189 -3.01 21.65 -2.73
C LYS A 189 -3.62 22.81 -1.95
N GLY A 190 -3.17 22.99 -0.72
CA GLY A 190 -3.57 24.08 0.16
C GLY A 190 -4.45 23.63 1.33
N GLU A 191 -5.53 22.88 1.10
CA GLU A 191 -6.44 22.51 2.19
C GLU A 191 -7.08 21.12 2.00
N VAL A 192 -7.28 20.40 3.10
CA VAL A 192 -8.11 19.21 3.23
C VAL A 192 -9.23 19.51 4.22
N ARG A 193 -10.46 19.18 3.84
CA ARG A 193 -11.65 19.35 4.69
C ARG A 193 -12.32 18.01 4.91
N MET A 194 -12.65 17.68 6.16
CA MET A 194 -13.21 16.38 6.51
C MET A 194 -14.45 16.47 7.37
N PHE A 195 -15.50 15.75 6.97
CA PHE A 195 -16.55 15.30 7.89
C PHE A 195 -16.03 14.01 8.54
N ALA A 196 -15.47 14.14 9.74
CA ALA A 196 -14.59 13.15 10.35
C ALA A 196 -15.34 12.00 11.07
N GLY A 197 -16.64 12.14 11.31
CA GLY A 197 -17.40 11.20 12.14
C GLY A 197 -16.84 11.14 13.57
N ASP A 198 -16.53 9.94 14.05
CA ASP A 198 -15.95 9.67 15.38
C ASP A 198 -14.41 9.67 15.42
N ALA A 199 -13.75 9.95 14.28
CA ALA A 199 -12.30 9.88 14.12
C ALA A 199 -11.63 8.55 14.53
N SER A 200 -12.38 7.44 14.61
CA SER A 200 -11.86 6.09 14.91
C SER A 200 -10.83 5.58 13.89
N TRP A 201 -10.83 6.16 12.69
CA TRP A 201 -9.90 5.88 11.60
C TRP A 201 -8.55 6.59 11.74
N LEU A 202 -8.38 7.51 12.69
CA LEU A 202 -7.19 8.36 12.81
C LEU A 202 -5.90 7.55 12.87
N ARG A 203 -5.88 6.43 13.60
CA ARG A 203 -4.70 5.55 13.72
C ARG A 203 -4.22 5.01 12.37
N ASP A 204 -5.12 4.88 11.40
CA ASP A 204 -4.81 4.34 10.08
C ASP A 204 -4.40 5.46 9.10
N LEU A 205 -4.88 6.69 9.28
CA LEU A 205 -4.62 7.82 8.37
C LEU A 205 -3.58 8.84 8.86
N PHE A 206 -3.16 8.80 10.14
CA PHE A 206 -2.34 9.87 10.74
C PHE A 206 -1.06 10.18 9.96
N VAL A 207 -0.41 9.18 9.35
CA VAL A 207 0.85 9.38 8.61
C VAL A 207 0.61 10.24 7.37
N GLY A 208 -0.48 10.01 6.64
CA GLY A 208 -0.82 10.81 5.46
C GLY A 208 -1.25 12.23 5.84
N LEU A 209 -1.99 12.38 6.94
CA LEU A 209 -2.37 13.69 7.47
C LEU A 209 -1.15 14.49 7.93
N LEU A 210 -0.23 13.86 8.66
CA LEU A 210 1.02 14.47 9.06
C LEU A 210 1.85 14.89 7.84
N GLU A 211 2.00 13.99 6.85
CA GLU A 211 2.72 14.29 5.61
C GLU A 211 2.14 15.52 4.91
N ALA A 212 0.82 15.56 4.72
CA ALA A 212 0.14 16.69 4.10
C ALA A 212 0.37 17.98 4.89
N LYS A 213 0.23 17.95 6.23
CA LYS A 213 0.45 19.14 7.07
C LYS A 213 1.89 19.64 7.00
N LEU A 214 2.88 18.75 7.01
CA LEU A 214 4.29 19.10 6.85
C LEU A 214 4.60 19.68 5.45
N ASN A 215 3.82 19.30 4.44
CA ASN A 215 3.87 19.87 3.09
C ASN A 215 3.06 21.18 2.94
N GLY A 216 2.59 21.77 4.04
CA GLY A 216 1.88 23.04 4.04
C GLY A 216 0.40 22.96 3.66
N VAL A 217 -0.22 21.79 3.75
CA VAL A 217 -1.66 21.61 3.57
C VAL A 217 -2.37 21.84 4.89
N ASP A 218 -3.32 22.77 4.94
CA ASP A 218 -4.19 22.97 6.09
C ASP A 218 -5.25 21.87 6.18
N ILE A 219 -5.57 21.45 7.40
CA ILE A 219 -6.49 20.32 7.62
C ILE A 219 -7.53 20.73 8.64
N ARG A 220 -8.80 20.75 8.21
CA ARG A 220 -9.96 21.10 9.04
C ARG A 220 -10.94 19.94 9.12
N MET A 221 -11.41 19.66 10.33
CA MET A 221 -12.29 18.52 10.59
C MET A 221 -13.52 18.91 11.38
N ILE A 222 -14.68 18.48 10.91
CA ILE A 222 -15.94 18.51 11.64
C ILE A 222 -16.17 17.12 12.23
N ALA A 223 -16.12 17.01 13.55
CA ALA A 223 -16.51 15.79 14.26
C ALA A 223 -18.02 15.74 14.47
N GLN A 224 -18.60 14.54 14.31
CA GLN A 224 -20.03 14.26 14.50
C GLN A 224 -20.53 14.57 15.91
N LYS A 225 -19.64 14.43 16.90
CA LYS A 225 -19.90 14.67 18.31
C LYS A 225 -18.61 15.16 18.98
N PRO A 226 -18.68 15.75 20.17
CA PRO A 226 -17.49 16.05 20.95
C PRO A 226 -16.60 14.80 21.08
N LEU A 227 -15.34 14.93 20.67
CA LEU A 227 -14.35 13.88 20.77
C LEU A 227 -13.81 13.81 22.21
N GLU A 228 -13.31 12.65 22.61
CA GLU A 228 -12.52 12.53 23.85
C GLU A 228 -11.30 13.47 23.80
N ASP A 229 -10.97 14.10 24.93
CA ASP A 229 -9.85 15.07 24.98
C ASP A 229 -8.52 14.48 24.53
N SER A 230 -8.29 13.19 24.81
CA SER A 230 -7.08 12.47 24.39
C SER A 230 -6.98 12.34 22.86
N LEU A 231 -8.11 12.19 22.17
CA LEU A 231 -8.17 12.10 20.71
C LEU A 231 -8.00 13.49 20.08
N TYR A 232 -8.63 14.50 20.68
CA TYR A 232 -8.45 15.88 20.27
C TYR A 232 -6.99 16.33 20.41
N GLN A 233 -6.32 16.03 21.52
CA GLN A 233 -4.89 16.31 21.72
C GLN A 233 -4.02 15.69 20.63
N ARG A 234 -4.31 14.45 20.22
CA ARG A 234 -3.57 13.78 19.13
C ARG A 234 -3.78 14.44 17.78
N LEU A 235 -4.99 14.88 17.47
CA LEU A 235 -5.30 15.62 16.23
C LEU A 235 -4.57 16.97 16.22
N ALA A 236 -4.65 17.72 17.31
CA ALA A 236 -3.96 18.99 17.47
C ALA A 236 -2.42 18.84 17.37
N ALA A 237 -1.87 17.76 17.92
CA ALA A 237 -0.44 17.45 17.88
C ALA A 237 0.10 17.18 16.45
N ILE A 238 -0.76 16.76 15.52
CA ILE A 238 -0.42 16.63 14.09
C ILE A 238 -0.97 17.80 13.25
N GLY A 239 -1.30 18.93 13.90
CA GLY A 239 -1.63 20.18 13.22
C GLY A 239 -3.03 20.23 12.58
N ILE A 240 -3.96 19.43 13.09
CA ILE A 240 -5.35 19.38 12.59
C ILE A 240 -6.25 20.24 13.46
N GLU A 241 -6.98 21.15 12.82
CA GLU A 241 -8.04 21.93 13.45
C GLU A 241 -9.34 21.13 13.47
N VAL A 242 -10.02 21.12 14.61
CA VAL A 242 -11.23 20.32 14.80
C VAL A 242 -12.30 21.17 15.46
N CYS A 243 -13.51 21.14 14.89
CA CYS A 243 -14.72 21.53 15.58
C CYS A 243 -15.61 20.29 15.80
N ALA A 244 -16.50 20.35 16.78
CA ALA A 244 -17.45 19.30 17.06
C ALA A 244 -18.87 19.87 17.02
N GLN A 245 -19.78 19.09 16.44
CA GLN A 245 -21.19 19.42 16.41
C GLN A 245 -21.97 18.60 17.45
N THR A 246 -23.21 19.03 17.73
CA THR A 246 -24.14 18.30 18.60
C THR A 246 -25.06 17.35 17.82
N GLU A 247 -25.21 17.54 16.51
CA GLU A 247 -26.07 16.70 15.65
C GLU A 247 -25.24 15.90 14.63
N ASP A 248 -25.68 14.67 14.36
CA ASP A 248 -25.03 13.75 13.44
C ASP A 248 -25.45 14.03 11.99
N PHE A 249 -24.50 14.39 11.14
CA PHE A 249 -24.70 14.53 9.70
C PHE A 249 -24.99 13.20 8.98
N GLY A 250 -24.78 12.07 9.66
CA GLY A 250 -24.97 10.74 9.09
C GLY A 250 -24.08 10.54 7.87
N LEU A 251 -22.87 11.12 7.84
CA LEU A 251 -21.99 11.06 6.68
C LEU A 251 -20.53 11.25 7.09
N ARG A 252 -19.63 10.52 6.43
CA ARG A 252 -18.19 10.80 6.48
C ARG A 252 -17.71 11.20 5.11
N ALA A 253 -16.83 12.18 5.04
CA ALA A 253 -16.34 12.67 3.77
C ALA A 253 -14.96 13.33 3.91
N THR A 254 -14.14 13.23 2.87
CA THR A 254 -12.82 13.85 2.78
C THR A 254 -12.71 14.57 1.45
N MET A 255 -12.40 15.87 1.49
CA MET A 255 -12.26 16.73 0.32
C MET A 255 -10.82 17.21 0.18
N ALA A 256 -10.30 17.10 -1.04
CA ALA A 256 -9.07 17.76 -1.46
C ALA A 256 -9.42 19.11 -2.10
N MET A 257 -8.93 20.19 -1.52
CA MET A 257 -9.19 21.55 -1.98
C MET A 257 -8.02 22.08 -2.83
N SER A 258 -8.35 23.06 -3.67
CA SER A 258 -7.42 23.94 -4.37
C SER A 258 -8.01 25.34 -4.33
N GLY A 259 -7.54 26.16 -3.40
CA GLY A 259 -8.22 27.40 -2.99
C GLY A 259 -9.62 27.09 -2.46
N ALA A 260 -10.62 27.89 -2.86
CA ALA A 260 -12.01 27.70 -2.44
C ALA A 260 -12.76 26.57 -3.19
N THR A 261 -12.09 25.80 -4.06
CA THR A 261 -12.75 24.75 -4.88
C THR A 261 -12.29 23.36 -4.47
N ALA A 262 -13.25 22.45 -4.25
CA ALA A 262 -12.94 21.03 -4.11
C ALA A 262 -12.60 20.43 -5.49
N LYS A 263 -11.52 19.66 -5.55
CA LYS A 263 -11.09 18.93 -6.77
C LYS A 263 -11.51 17.47 -6.72
N GLN A 264 -11.45 16.87 -5.54
CA GLN A 264 -11.85 15.50 -5.29
C GLN A 264 -12.57 15.42 -3.94
N LEU A 265 -13.51 14.48 -3.85
CA LEU A 265 -14.28 14.20 -2.66
C LEU A 265 -14.51 12.69 -2.59
N VAL A 266 -14.18 12.06 -1.47
CA VAL A 266 -14.70 10.74 -1.13
C VAL A 266 -15.79 10.90 -0.08
N VAL A 267 -16.94 10.27 -0.33
CA VAL A 267 -18.07 10.20 0.59
C VAL A 267 -18.23 8.75 1.03
N ILE A 268 -18.41 8.53 2.33
CA ILE A 268 -18.62 7.22 2.94
C ILE A 268 -19.97 7.28 3.65
N GLU A 269 -20.90 6.43 3.21
CA GLU A 269 -22.24 6.34 3.77
C GLU A 269 -22.19 5.80 5.23
N PRO A 270 -23.11 6.26 6.10
CA PRO A 270 -23.23 5.78 7.47
C PRO A 270 -23.74 4.34 7.49
N GLN A 271 -23.67 3.72 8.66
CA GLN A 271 -23.65 2.27 8.78
C GLN A 271 -24.76 1.46 8.07
N PRO A 272 -24.41 0.24 7.64
CA PRO A 272 -23.03 -0.23 7.50
C PRO A 272 -22.36 0.54 6.36
N ALA A 273 -21.10 0.96 6.54
CA ALA A 273 -20.31 1.69 5.55
C ALA A 273 -19.99 0.77 4.34
N ARG A 274 -21.04 0.43 3.59
CA ARG A 274 -21.04 -0.56 2.50
C ARG A 274 -20.51 0.03 1.21
N HIS A 275 -20.52 1.36 1.08
CA HIS A 275 -20.14 2.05 -0.15
C HIS A 275 -19.36 3.33 0.16
N ALA A 276 -18.31 3.57 -0.62
CA ALA A 276 -17.68 4.89 -0.72
C ALA A 276 -17.71 5.36 -2.17
N GLN A 277 -18.16 6.59 -2.38
CA GLN A 277 -18.21 7.21 -3.70
C GLN A 277 -17.13 8.27 -3.83
N LEU A 278 -16.42 8.24 -4.95
CA LEU A 278 -15.45 9.25 -5.33
C LEU A 278 -16.08 10.18 -6.37
N PHE A 279 -16.04 11.47 -6.08
CA PHE A 279 -16.44 12.55 -6.97
C PHE A 279 -15.20 13.35 -7.37
N SER A 280 -15.13 13.82 -8.62
CA SER A 280 -13.97 14.54 -9.13
C SER A 280 -14.35 15.64 -10.12
N ALA A 281 -13.63 16.75 -10.05
CA ALA A 281 -13.75 17.85 -11.00
C ALA A 281 -13.13 17.47 -12.36
N PRO A 282 -13.64 18.00 -13.48
CA PRO A 282 -14.77 18.94 -13.58
C PRO A 282 -16.15 18.27 -13.56
N HIS A 283 -16.21 16.94 -13.74
CA HIS A 283 -17.46 16.21 -14.00
C HIS A 283 -18.50 16.32 -12.88
N ASP A 284 -18.05 16.35 -11.62
CA ASP A 284 -18.94 16.37 -10.44
C ASP A 284 -19.02 17.73 -9.74
N GLY A 285 -18.75 18.83 -10.46
CA GLY A 285 -18.61 20.17 -9.88
C GLY A 285 -19.78 20.64 -9.01
N ALA A 286 -21.03 20.30 -9.39
CA ALA A 286 -22.22 20.68 -8.62
C ALA A 286 -22.30 19.93 -7.26
N VAL A 287 -21.95 18.64 -7.23
CA VAL A 287 -21.88 17.84 -6.01
C VAL A 287 -20.78 18.39 -5.11
N LEU A 288 -19.58 18.56 -5.65
CA LEU A 288 -18.42 19.12 -4.94
C LEU A 288 -18.75 20.47 -4.30
N GLY A 289 -19.36 21.40 -5.06
CA GLY A 289 -19.74 22.72 -4.54
C GLY A 289 -20.79 22.67 -3.43
N THR A 290 -21.67 21.65 -3.44
CA THR A 290 -22.68 21.47 -2.38
C THR A 290 -22.02 21.04 -1.07
N PHE A 291 -21.08 20.11 -1.12
CA PHE A 291 -20.32 19.67 0.05
C PHE A 291 -19.44 20.76 0.63
N VAL A 292 -18.81 21.57 -0.23
CA VAL A 292 -18.02 22.74 0.22
C VAL A 292 -18.91 23.72 1.00
N ARG A 293 -20.07 24.12 0.45
CA ARG A 293 -21.00 25.01 1.15
C ARG A 293 -21.51 24.43 2.46
N ALA A 294 -21.86 23.14 2.47
CA ALA A 294 -22.30 22.46 3.70
C ALA A 294 -21.20 22.47 4.76
N PHE A 295 -19.96 22.25 4.38
CA PHE A 295 -18.81 22.33 5.29
C PHE A 295 -18.62 23.74 5.83
N ASP A 296 -18.66 24.76 4.97
CA ASP A 296 -18.44 26.16 5.37
C ASP A 296 -19.48 26.65 6.38
N VAL A 297 -20.77 26.38 6.13
CA VAL A 297 -21.87 26.72 7.07
C VAL A 297 -21.59 26.15 8.45
N VAL A 298 -21.24 24.87 8.50
CA VAL A 298 -20.97 24.18 9.76
C VAL A 298 -19.71 24.71 10.43
N TRP A 299 -18.66 24.93 9.67
CA TRP A 299 -17.37 25.38 10.18
C TRP A 299 -17.45 26.79 10.78
N ASP A 300 -18.10 27.72 10.08
CA ASP A 300 -18.20 29.13 10.48
C ASP A 300 -19.09 29.34 11.70
N GLU A 301 -20.12 28.50 11.88
CA GLU A 301 -20.99 28.52 13.07
C GLU A 301 -20.37 27.81 14.28
N SER A 302 -19.34 27.00 14.06
CA SER A 302 -18.73 26.18 15.11
C SER A 302 -17.47 26.81 15.68
N ARG A 303 -17.26 26.63 16.99
CA ARG A 303 -15.99 27.03 17.61
C ARG A 303 -14.92 25.97 17.34
N ALA A 304 -14.10 26.18 16.31
CA ALA A 304 -12.92 25.37 16.06
C ALA A 304 -11.92 25.51 17.22
N ARG A 305 -11.32 24.38 17.62
CA ARG A 305 -10.19 24.40 18.54
C ARG A 305 -8.88 24.46 17.73
N THR A 306 -7.95 25.31 18.16
CA THR A 306 -6.69 25.58 17.45
C THR A 306 -5.76 24.36 17.44
N ALA A 307 -4.90 24.28 16.43
CA ALA A 307 -3.87 23.26 16.33
C ALA A 307 -2.48 23.89 16.41
N SER A 308 -1.53 23.19 17.00
CA SER A 308 -0.11 23.55 16.95
C SER A 308 0.54 22.95 15.71
N SER A 309 1.61 23.57 15.20
CA SER A 309 2.44 22.92 14.19
C SER A 309 2.96 21.58 14.72
N PRO A 310 2.99 20.51 13.89
CA PRO A 310 3.49 19.22 14.33
C PRO A 310 4.94 19.33 14.80
N GLU A 311 5.23 18.82 16.00
CA GLU A 311 6.59 18.75 16.54
C GLU A 311 7.10 17.31 16.47
N LEU A 312 8.24 17.12 15.80
CA LEU A 312 8.92 15.84 15.64
C LEU A 312 10.25 15.87 16.42
N ARG A 313 10.48 14.86 17.25
CA ARG A 313 11.70 14.73 18.06
C ARG A 313 12.38 13.39 17.82
N ASP A 314 13.71 13.41 17.78
CA ASP A 314 14.52 12.20 17.77
C ASP A 314 14.26 11.39 19.05
N VAL A 315 14.21 10.07 18.90
CA VAL A 315 14.18 9.12 20.02
C VAL A 315 15.54 8.45 20.07
N SER A 316 16.22 8.56 21.21
CA SER A 316 17.54 7.95 21.34
C SER A 316 17.43 6.42 21.30
N ILE A 317 18.45 5.75 20.74
CA ILE A 317 18.49 4.28 20.76
C ILE A 317 18.50 3.73 22.20
N ARG A 318 19.01 4.50 23.16
CA ARG A 318 18.97 4.14 24.59
C ARG A 318 17.54 4.06 25.11
N ASP A 319 16.68 5.01 24.74
CA ASP A 319 15.28 5.01 25.16
C ASP A 319 14.51 3.87 24.48
N VAL A 320 14.76 3.64 23.19
CA VAL A 320 14.21 2.49 22.45
C VAL A 320 14.61 1.18 23.14
N ALA A 321 15.89 1.01 23.49
CA ALA A 321 16.39 -0.16 24.20
C ALA A 321 15.73 -0.33 25.57
N ALA A 322 15.60 0.74 26.35
CA ALA A 322 14.94 0.70 27.65
C ALA A 322 13.46 0.29 27.54
N ALA A 323 12.73 0.82 26.55
CA ALA A 323 11.34 0.46 26.29
C ALA A 323 11.19 -1.00 25.87
N LEU A 324 12.06 -1.49 25.00
CA LEU A 324 12.05 -2.88 24.55
C LEU A 324 12.43 -3.86 25.66
N ASN A 325 13.49 -3.58 26.43
CA ASN A 325 13.95 -4.44 27.52
C ASN A 325 12.92 -4.54 28.66
N SER A 326 12.18 -3.47 28.93
CA SER A 326 11.13 -3.47 29.96
C SER A 326 9.80 -4.05 29.46
N GLY A 327 9.47 -3.85 28.18
CA GLY A 327 8.17 -4.22 27.62
C GLY A 327 8.10 -5.58 26.92
N VAL A 328 9.24 -6.19 26.59
CA VAL A 328 9.33 -7.50 25.93
C VAL A 328 10.13 -8.45 26.80
N ALA A 329 9.49 -9.50 27.32
CA ALA A 329 10.10 -10.42 28.29
C ALA A 329 11.38 -11.09 27.76
N GLN A 330 11.43 -11.38 26.46
CA GLN A 330 12.57 -11.99 25.77
C GLN A 330 13.78 -11.06 25.66
N TYR A 331 13.60 -9.74 25.85
CA TYR A 331 14.64 -8.75 25.60
C TYR A 331 15.26 -8.18 26.88
N GLN A 332 14.87 -8.63 28.08
CA GLN A 332 15.27 -8.01 29.35
C GLN A 332 16.77 -7.78 29.52
N SER A 333 17.60 -8.69 29.01
CA SER A 333 19.07 -8.61 29.04
C SER A 333 19.72 -8.42 27.66
N ALA A 334 18.92 -8.17 26.62
CA ALA A 334 19.41 -8.05 25.26
C ALA A 334 20.17 -6.73 25.07
N LYS A 335 21.22 -6.80 24.24
CA LYS A 335 21.90 -5.60 23.75
C LYS A 335 21.13 -5.11 22.52
N ILE A 336 20.74 -3.84 22.51
CA ILE A 336 19.93 -3.26 21.43
C ILE A 336 20.66 -2.07 20.84
N GLU A 337 20.97 -2.15 19.54
CA GLU A 337 21.70 -1.13 18.79
C GLU A 337 21.05 -0.92 17.41
N ILE A 338 21.42 0.17 16.73
CA ILE A 338 21.08 0.36 15.32
C ILE A 338 22.28 -0.12 14.50
N GLU A 339 22.04 -1.06 13.60
CA GLU A 339 23.03 -1.57 12.67
C GLU A 339 22.49 -1.53 11.24
N GLN A 340 23.39 -1.37 10.27
CA GLN A 340 23.06 -1.57 8.87
C GLN A 340 23.05 -3.07 8.59
N VAL A 341 21.93 -3.61 8.15
CA VAL A 341 21.75 -5.06 7.93
C VAL A 341 21.58 -5.35 6.45
N ASN A 342 22.28 -6.36 5.94
CA ASN A 342 22.07 -6.87 4.59
C ASN A 342 20.72 -7.59 4.51
N ILE A 343 19.86 -7.16 3.60
CA ILE A 343 18.50 -7.70 3.45
C ILE A 343 18.54 -9.18 3.04
N GLY A 344 19.54 -9.60 2.28
CA GLY A 344 19.71 -10.99 1.82
C GLY A 344 20.00 -11.99 2.95
N ASP A 345 20.49 -11.51 4.10
CA ASP A 345 20.82 -12.35 5.26
C ASP A 345 19.61 -12.52 6.22
N LEU A 346 18.53 -11.77 5.99
CA LEU A 346 17.36 -11.78 6.85
C LEU A 346 16.49 -13.02 6.63
N HIS A 347 16.10 -13.63 7.74
CA HIS A 347 15.01 -14.59 7.77
C HIS A 347 13.72 -13.90 8.21
N PHE A 348 12.59 -14.33 7.67
CA PHE A 348 11.30 -13.67 7.89
C PHE A 348 10.38 -14.58 8.67
N LEU A 349 9.66 -14.03 9.65
CA LEU A 349 8.58 -14.78 10.31
C LEU A 349 7.32 -14.83 9.42
N THR A 350 7.11 -13.83 8.58
CA THR A 350 5.98 -13.77 7.66
C THR A 350 6.39 -13.07 6.38
N ASN A 351 5.80 -13.49 5.28
CA ASN A 351 5.95 -12.84 3.99
C ASN A 351 4.72 -11.98 3.64
N ASP A 352 3.73 -11.89 4.53
CA ASP A 352 2.51 -11.12 4.31
C ASP A 352 2.78 -9.61 4.37
N VAL A 353 2.44 -8.92 3.29
CA VAL A 353 2.62 -7.48 3.14
C VAL A 353 1.27 -6.83 2.80
N GLU A 354 0.72 -6.09 3.76
CA GLU A 354 -0.56 -5.38 3.65
C GLU A 354 -0.41 -4.08 2.87
N ILE A 355 -1.25 -3.91 1.84
CA ILE A 355 -1.17 -2.76 0.92
C ILE A 355 -1.33 -1.40 1.61
N LEU A 356 -2.23 -1.30 2.61
CA LEU A 356 -2.44 -0.04 3.35
C LEU A 356 -1.22 0.34 4.19
N LYS A 357 -0.52 -0.64 4.76
CA LYS A 357 0.70 -0.40 5.53
C LYS A 357 1.87 -0.01 4.63
N LEU A 358 1.97 -0.57 3.42
CA LEU A 358 2.97 -0.14 2.43
C LEU A 358 2.84 1.35 2.10
N ARG A 359 1.61 1.84 1.88
CA ARG A 359 1.38 3.28 1.65
C ARG A 359 1.90 4.15 2.79
N ARG A 360 1.64 3.71 4.03
CA ARG A 360 2.12 4.40 5.22
C ARG A 360 3.64 4.37 5.33
N VAL A 361 4.29 3.28 4.93
CA VAL A 361 5.76 3.19 4.85
C VAL A 361 6.29 4.20 3.84
N ALA A 362 5.72 4.25 2.63
CA ALA A 362 6.12 5.20 1.60
C ALA A 362 5.97 6.67 2.08
N SER A 363 4.84 7.01 2.71
CA SER A 363 4.65 8.34 3.34
C SER A 363 5.66 8.61 4.45
N THR A 364 5.92 7.62 5.31
CA THR A 364 6.94 7.74 6.36
C THR A 364 8.30 8.04 5.74
N ASN A 365 8.71 7.29 4.72
CA ASN A 365 10.01 7.46 4.06
C ASN A 365 10.15 8.85 3.42
N ARG A 366 9.07 9.40 2.82
CA ARG A 366 9.06 10.77 2.31
C ARG A 366 9.19 11.81 3.42
N ILE A 367 8.50 11.63 4.56
CA ILE A 367 8.65 12.49 5.74
C ILE A 367 10.10 12.44 6.26
N MET A 368 10.64 11.24 6.49
CA MET A 368 12.02 11.06 7.00
C MET A 368 13.03 11.75 6.06
N LYS A 369 12.88 11.54 4.76
CA LYS A 369 13.72 12.14 3.72
C LYS A 369 13.61 13.66 3.67
N SER A 370 12.40 14.23 3.75
CA SER A 370 12.21 15.68 3.72
C SER A 370 12.81 16.37 4.94
N LEU A 371 12.87 15.68 6.08
CA LEU A 371 13.48 16.15 7.31
C LEU A 371 15.00 15.90 7.39
N GLY A 372 15.57 15.13 6.45
CA GLY A 372 16.97 14.72 6.49
C GLY A 372 17.32 13.85 7.71
N ARG A 373 16.37 13.03 8.18
CA ARG A 373 16.51 12.21 9.39
C ARG A 373 16.55 10.73 9.02
N ASN A 374 17.48 9.99 9.64
CA ASN A 374 17.57 8.53 9.53
C ASN A 374 17.44 7.82 10.90
N ALA A 375 17.24 8.57 11.98
CA ALA A 375 17.10 8.05 13.34
C ALA A 375 15.61 7.81 13.70
N PRO A 376 15.33 7.00 14.73
CA PRO A 376 13.99 6.93 15.31
C PRO A 376 13.42 8.31 15.63
N LEU A 377 12.16 8.54 15.28
CA LEU A 377 11.45 9.81 15.48
C LEU A 377 10.11 9.59 16.18
N ARG A 378 9.70 10.51 17.05
CA ARG A 378 8.35 10.56 17.63
C ARG A 378 7.62 11.84 17.24
N ILE A 379 6.30 11.76 17.27
CA ILE A 379 5.41 12.91 17.17
C ILE A 379 5.02 13.31 18.59
N VAL A 380 5.47 14.49 19.03
CA VAL A 380 5.21 15.01 20.39
C VAL A 380 3.70 15.14 20.62
N GLY A 381 3.23 14.79 21.82
CA GLY A 381 1.78 14.81 22.14
C GLY A 381 0.99 13.60 21.61
N THR A 382 1.67 12.61 21.02
CA THR A 382 1.03 11.37 20.54
C THR A 382 1.83 10.14 20.97
N PRO A 383 1.22 8.94 20.95
CA PRO A 383 1.95 7.68 21.13
C PRO A 383 2.68 7.21 19.85
N TRP A 384 2.67 8.00 18.78
CA TRP A 384 3.14 7.57 17.48
C TRP A 384 4.61 7.92 17.25
N ALA A 385 5.32 6.97 16.68
CA ALA A 385 6.73 7.08 16.35
C ALA A 385 7.09 6.23 15.13
N PHE A 386 8.18 6.63 14.48
CA PHE A 386 8.79 5.98 13.32
C PHE A 386 10.09 5.34 13.78
N PHE A 387 10.17 4.03 13.66
CA PHE A 387 11.35 3.23 14.00
C PHE A 387 11.83 2.49 12.76
N PRO A 388 13.13 2.17 12.66
CA PRO A 388 13.62 1.15 11.73
C PRO A 388 12.94 -0.21 11.95
N PRO A 389 13.06 -1.17 11.02
CA PRO A 389 12.71 -2.57 11.28
C PRO A 389 13.46 -3.12 12.51
N ILE A 390 12.89 -4.14 13.14
CA ILE A 390 13.52 -4.79 14.31
C ILE A 390 13.90 -6.22 13.92
N VAL A 391 15.17 -6.55 14.18
CA VAL A 391 15.80 -7.81 13.84
C VAL A 391 16.34 -8.45 15.12
N GLU A 392 15.98 -9.71 15.38
CA GLU A 392 16.61 -10.52 16.41
C GLU A 392 17.85 -11.22 15.83
N ARG A 393 18.98 -11.16 16.53
CA ARG A 393 20.18 -11.94 16.23
C ARG A 393 20.38 -12.98 17.33
N ASP A 394 20.38 -14.26 16.98
CA ASP A 394 20.62 -15.34 17.93
C ASP A 394 22.13 -15.61 18.14
N SER A 395 22.47 -16.48 19.09
CA SER A 395 23.87 -16.82 19.41
C SER A 395 24.66 -17.46 18.25
N SER A 396 23.97 -17.99 17.24
CA SER A 396 24.59 -18.52 16.02
C SER A 396 24.87 -17.43 14.96
N GLY A 397 24.39 -16.21 15.19
CA GLY A 397 24.48 -15.08 14.26
C GLY A 397 23.34 -15.02 13.25
N ARG A 398 22.34 -15.92 13.33
CA ARG A 398 21.18 -15.88 12.43
C ARG A 398 20.32 -14.67 12.75
N MET A 399 19.95 -13.92 11.71
CA MET A 399 19.16 -12.70 11.80
C MET A 399 17.72 -12.96 11.36
N VAL A 400 16.77 -12.65 12.25
CA VAL A 400 15.34 -12.85 12.02
C VAL A 400 14.60 -11.52 12.13
N LEU A 401 13.91 -11.13 11.07
CA LEU A 401 13.05 -9.95 11.05
C LEU A 401 11.77 -10.22 11.83
N VAL A 402 11.60 -9.51 12.94
CA VAL A 402 10.46 -9.68 13.87
C VAL A 402 9.45 -8.54 13.82
N ASP A 403 9.85 -7.36 13.35
CA ASP A 403 8.95 -6.25 13.00
C ASP A 403 9.48 -5.47 11.79
N GLY A 404 8.57 -4.93 10.97
CA GLY A 404 8.96 -4.06 9.86
C GLY A 404 9.07 -4.73 8.48
N VAL A 405 8.43 -5.89 8.25
CA VAL A 405 8.39 -6.56 6.92
C VAL A 405 8.00 -5.65 5.76
N HIS A 406 7.11 -4.69 5.99
CA HIS A 406 6.66 -3.73 4.98
C HIS A 406 7.76 -2.73 4.59
N ARG A 407 8.63 -2.35 5.54
CA ARG A 407 9.77 -1.47 5.29
C ARG A 407 10.87 -2.19 4.52
N VAL A 408 11.15 -3.44 4.88
CA VAL A 408 12.08 -4.28 4.13
C VAL A 408 11.58 -4.52 2.70
N TYR A 409 10.28 -4.80 2.53
CA TYR A 409 9.67 -4.90 1.20
C TYR A 409 9.86 -3.62 0.38
N ASP A 410 9.49 -2.47 0.94
CA ASP A 410 9.62 -1.17 0.27
C ASP A 410 11.07 -0.85 -0.12
N ALA A 411 12.03 -1.17 0.76
CA ALA A 411 13.45 -1.01 0.50
C ALA A 411 13.93 -1.89 -0.68
N VAL A 412 13.53 -3.17 -0.70
CA VAL A 412 13.82 -4.08 -1.82
C VAL A 412 13.20 -3.58 -3.13
N GLN A 413 11.95 -3.12 -3.11
CA GLN A 413 11.29 -2.53 -4.29
C GLN A 413 12.01 -1.27 -4.78
N SER A 414 12.60 -0.51 -3.88
CA SER A 414 13.38 0.68 -4.18
C SER A 414 14.84 0.39 -4.57
N GLY A 415 15.23 -0.89 -4.67
CA GLY A 415 16.57 -1.32 -5.10
C GLY A 415 17.63 -1.33 -4.00
N HIS A 416 17.25 -1.20 -2.73
CA HIS A 416 18.20 -1.28 -1.62
C HIS A 416 18.55 -2.74 -1.29
N THR A 417 19.83 -2.98 -1.04
CA THR A 417 20.37 -4.28 -0.57
C THR A 417 20.61 -4.31 0.94
N GLU A 418 20.59 -3.14 1.57
CA GLU A 418 20.87 -2.95 3.00
C GLU A 418 19.81 -2.02 3.61
N ILE A 419 19.55 -2.18 4.90
CA ILE A 419 18.58 -1.36 5.64
C ILE A 419 19.04 -1.17 7.09
N ASP A 420 19.01 0.07 7.57
CA ASP A 420 19.19 0.37 8.98
C ASP A 420 18.10 -0.36 9.78
N SER A 421 18.51 -1.10 10.80
CA SER A 421 17.63 -1.92 11.62
C SER A 421 18.01 -1.79 13.09
N ILE A 422 17.01 -1.84 13.97
CA ILE A 422 17.24 -2.04 15.39
C ILE A 422 17.54 -3.53 15.59
N VAL A 423 18.79 -3.86 15.90
CA VAL A 423 19.24 -5.22 16.16
C VAL A 423 19.16 -5.50 17.65
N VAL A 424 18.41 -6.54 18.00
CA VAL A 424 18.31 -7.10 19.35
C VAL A 424 19.22 -8.33 19.40
N ASP A 425 20.39 -8.17 20.01
CA ASP A 425 21.47 -9.13 19.96
C ASP A 425 21.40 -10.18 21.08
N ARG A 426 21.83 -11.40 20.74
CA ARG A 426 21.85 -12.61 21.58
C ARG A 426 20.49 -13.01 22.13
N VAL A 427 19.48 -13.10 21.26
CA VAL A 427 18.15 -13.59 21.59
C VAL A 427 18.01 -15.06 21.18
N ASP A 428 18.21 -15.98 22.13
CA ASP A 428 18.02 -17.43 21.90
C ASP A 428 16.60 -17.91 22.30
N ALA A 429 15.71 -17.00 22.67
CA ALA A 429 14.34 -17.32 23.02
C ALA A 429 13.57 -17.88 21.81
N LYS A 430 12.71 -18.89 22.05
CA LYS A 430 11.85 -19.51 21.03
C LYS A 430 11.12 -18.42 20.21
N LEU A 431 11.20 -18.49 18.88
CA LEU A 431 10.49 -17.59 17.95
C LEU A 431 9.00 -17.93 17.88
N PRO A 432 8.12 -16.97 17.52
CA PRO A 432 6.68 -17.19 17.50
C PRO A 432 6.21 -17.93 16.24
N ALA A 433 7.12 -18.23 15.32
CA ALA A 433 6.91 -19.02 14.12
C ALA A 433 8.27 -19.47 13.57
N THR A 434 8.28 -20.48 12.71
CA THR A 434 9.49 -20.92 12.00
C THR A 434 9.92 -19.84 10.98
N PRO A 435 11.15 -19.32 11.05
CA PRO A 435 11.65 -18.36 10.08
C PRO A 435 11.85 -18.98 8.70
N VAL A 436 11.53 -18.22 7.65
CA VAL A 436 11.79 -18.60 6.26
C VAL A 436 12.97 -17.80 5.69
N PRO A 437 13.92 -18.46 4.98
CA PRO A 437 15.13 -17.80 4.46
C PRO A 437 14.90 -17.03 3.16
N VAL A 438 13.76 -17.24 2.48
CA VAL A 438 13.44 -16.59 1.20
C VAL A 438 12.27 -15.64 1.39
N PHE A 439 12.51 -14.37 1.10
CA PHE A 439 11.49 -13.35 1.08
C PHE A 439 10.75 -13.34 -0.27
N MET A 440 9.61 -14.02 -0.34
CA MET A 440 8.66 -13.87 -1.42
C MET A 440 7.38 -13.26 -0.87
N ALA A 441 7.23 -11.95 -1.04
CA ALA A 441 6.13 -11.20 -0.44
C ALA A 441 4.76 -11.64 -0.99
N ASN A 442 3.83 -11.87 -0.08
CA ASN A 442 2.42 -12.11 -0.36
C ASN A 442 1.65 -10.81 -0.12
N ILE A 443 1.23 -10.14 -1.19
CA ILE A 443 0.54 -8.84 -1.09
C ILE A 443 -0.91 -9.06 -0.67
N LEU A 444 -1.24 -8.59 0.53
CA LEU A 444 -2.58 -8.73 1.09
C LEU A 444 -3.39 -7.43 0.98
N PRO A 445 -4.67 -7.54 0.55
CA PRO A 445 -5.58 -6.40 0.53
C PRO A 445 -6.09 -6.03 1.94
N ARG A 446 -5.99 -6.95 2.91
CA ARG A 446 -6.44 -6.75 4.29
C ARG A 446 -5.46 -7.32 5.31
N LYS A 447 -5.57 -6.83 6.54
CA LYS A 447 -4.91 -7.43 7.71
C LYS A 447 -5.48 -8.83 7.97
N ARG A 448 -4.62 -9.84 8.03
CA ARG A 448 -4.94 -11.17 8.56
C ARG A 448 -4.77 -11.20 10.07
N ASP A 449 -5.58 -12.04 10.73
CA ASP A 449 -5.39 -12.31 12.15
C ASP A 449 -4.01 -12.94 12.39
N ARG A 450 -3.47 -12.71 13.59
CA ARG A 450 -2.09 -13.11 13.89
C ARG A 450 -1.87 -14.61 13.69
N LYS A 451 -2.78 -15.45 14.15
CA LYS A 451 -2.74 -16.91 13.99
C LYS A 451 -2.71 -17.38 12.52
N ASP A 452 -3.24 -16.59 11.60
CA ASP A 452 -3.35 -16.95 10.19
C ASP A 452 -2.21 -16.33 9.34
N ARG A 453 -1.33 -15.53 9.97
CA ARG A 453 -0.17 -14.88 9.32
C ARG A 453 1.10 -15.73 9.32
N TYR A 454 1.13 -16.79 10.13
CA TYR A 454 2.27 -17.68 10.31
C TYR A 454 1.81 -19.12 10.15
N ALA A 455 2.64 -19.98 9.56
CA ALA A 455 2.29 -21.38 9.33
C ALA A 455 2.18 -22.19 10.64
N ASP A 456 2.99 -21.85 11.64
CA ASP A 456 3.16 -22.57 12.90
C ASP A 456 3.19 -21.62 14.11
N TYR A 457 2.18 -20.74 14.17
CA TYR A 457 2.13 -19.65 15.16
C TYR A 457 2.08 -20.13 16.63
N ASP A 458 2.97 -19.59 17.46
CA ASP A 458 2.98 -19.76 18.92
C ASP A 458 2.78 -18.40 19.63
N GLU A 459 1.60 -18.20 20.22
CA GLU A 459 1.26 -16.97 20.96
C GLU A 459 2.11 -16.79 22.22
N SER A 460 2.56 -17.86 22.88
CA SER A 460 3.38 -17.76 24.10
C SER A 460 4.76 -17.15 23.83
N ALA A 461 5.23 -17.29 22.61
CA ALA A 461 6.47 -16.70 22.12
C ALA A 461 6.25 -15.31 21.49
N PHE A 462 5.06 -14.72 21.52
CA PHE A 462 4.83 -13.40 20.91
C PHE A 462 5.66 -12.28 21.58
N ARG A 463 6.21 -11.36 20.76
CA ARG A 463 6.88 -10.16 21.25
C ARG A 463 5.95 -8.95 21.10
N PRO A 464 5.48 -8.30 22.19
CA PRO A 464 4.60 -7.14 22.11
C PRO A 464 5.37 -5.84 21.79
N ILE A 465 6.25 -5.87 20.79
CA ILE A 465 7.18 -4.80 20.41
C ILE A 465 6.49 -3.44 20.33
N ARG A 466 5.41 -3.33 19.56
CA ARG A 466 4.70 -2.06 19.38
C ARG A 466 4.15 -1.51 20.69
N GLN A 467 3.61 -2.38 21.55
CA GLN A 467 3.07 -1.97 22.84
C GLN A 467 4.18 -1.55 23.80
N ALA A 468 5.33 -2.22 23.76
CA ALA A 468 6.52 -1.85 24.53
C ALA A 468 6.99 -0.44 24.14
N LEU A 469 7.11 -0.16 22.84
CA LEU A 469 7.49 1.16 22.33
C LEU A 469 6.44 2.23 22.70
N GLU A 470 5.15 1.97 22.53
CA GLU A 470 4.08 2.93 22.91
C GLU A 470 4.08 3.27 24.42
N ARG A 471 4.56 2.35 25.28
CA ARG A 471 4.67 2.52 26.74
C ARG A 471 5.99 3.10 27.22
N GLY A 472 6.98 3.27 26.35
CA GLY A 472 8.37 3.63 26.67
C GLY A 472 8.60 5.00 27.31
N GLY A 473 7.56 5.68 27.82
CA GLY A 473 7.70 6.90 28.63
C GLY A 473 7.95 8.19 27.84
N TRP A 474 8.41 8.13 26.59
CA TRP A 474 8.53 9.31 25.72
C TRP A 474 7.18 9.87 25.23
N THR A 475 6.07 9.30 25.66
CA THR A 475 4.70 9.74 25.37
C THR A 475 4.13 10.66 26.45
N ALA A 476 4.69 10.60 27.67
CA ALA A 476 4.41 11.54 28.73
C ALA A 476 5.28 12.78 28.52
N SER A 477 4.63 13.92 28.29
CA SER A 477 5.16 15.29 28.41
C SER A 477 6.60 15.39 28.94
N ASP A 478 7.54 15.77 28.08
CA ASP A 478 8.70 16.52 28.55
C ASP A 478 8.16 17.92 28.91
N PRO A 479 8.20 18.34 30.19
CA PRO A 479 8.12 19.76 30.50
C PRO A 479 9.51 20.34 30.20
N GLY A 480 9.74 20.68 28.93
CA GLY A 480 10.89 21.43 28.47
C GLY A 480 10.45 22.80 28.00
#